data_AF-A0A1F4CM91-F1
#
_entry.id   AF-A0A1F4CM91-F1
#
_cell.length_a   1.000
_cell.length_b   1.000
_cell.length_c   1.000
_cell.angle_alpha   90.00
_cell.angle_beta   90.00
_cell.angle_gamma   90.00
#
_symmetry.space_group_name_H-M   'P 1'
#
loop_
_entity.id
_entity.type
_entity.pdbx_description
1 polymer ?
#
loop_
_entity_poly.entity_id
_entity_poly.type
_entity_poly.pdbx_seq_one_letter_code
_entity_poly.pdbx_strand_id
1 'polypeptide(L)'
;MAKISMTLLAIALPLLQISTAFGQEAYQSFGFRAASISGHANGGALSLAGGGAYNPTTGFIQAGGSFRCIVTVANGPLSGCQAGQGGRWHAFLLETGQAQGFGGQFRCVGQETGEKQKFAITDDNTVAMRADFYLQGANDEPIPMRMFVSQVDEASDFAGTQNVWVQGVGCGDAIANFN
;
A
#
# COMPACT_ATOMS: atom_id res chain seq x y z
N MET A 1 66.77 45.43 -37.69
CA MET A 1 65.32 45.43 -37.38
C MET A 1 64.93 44.01 -37.00
N ALA A 2 64.84 43.71 -35.70
CA ALA A 2 64.52 42.38 -35.20
C ALA A 2 63.01 42.22 -35.06
N LYS A 3 62.42 41.20 -35.70
CA LYS A 3 60.99 40.87 -35.57
C LYS A 3 60.83 39.91 -34.39
N ILE A 4 60.23 40.41 -33.31
CA ILE A 4 59.81 39.61 -32.16
C ILE A 4 58.45 39.01 -32.52
N SER A 5 58.41 37.70 -32.78
CA SER A 5 57.15 36.96 -32.90
C SER A 5 56.64 36.61 -31.50
N MET A 6 55.50 37.17 -31.14
CA MET A 6 54.81 36.96 -29.87
C MET A 6 53.86 35.77 -30.02
N THR A 7 54.19 34.64 -29.39
CA THR A 7 53.36 33.43 -29.38
C THR A 7 52.28 33.56 -28.31
N LEU A 8 51.02 33.54 -28.71
CA LEU A 8 49.85 33.53 -27.82
C LEU A 8 49.69 32.13 -27.21
N LEU A 9 49.76 32.02 -25.88
CA LEU A 9 49.49 30.78 -25.15
C LEU A 9 48.00 30.74 -24.77
N ALA A 10 47.20 29.96 -25.49
CA ALA A 10 45.79 29.75 -25.17
C ALA A 10 45.66 28.75 -24.02
N ILE A 11 45.25 29.22 -22.83
CA ILE A 11 44.96 28.39 -21.67
C ILE A 11 43.55 27.84 -21.82
N ALA A 12 43.43 26.56 -22.17
CA ALA A 12 42.16 25.83 -22.16
C ALA A 12 41.83 25.40 -20.72
N LEU A 13 40.83 26.03 -20.08
CA LEU A 13 40.28 25.58 -18.81
C LEU A 13 39.45 24.30 -19.04
N PRO A 14 39.75 23.16 -18.39
CA PRO A 14 38.88 22.00 -18.45
C PRO A 14 37.63 22.27 -17.59
N LEU A 15 36.47 22.32 -18.23
CA LEU A 15 35.16 22.27 -17.58
C LEU A 15 35.01 20.90 -16.90
N LEU A 16 35.27 20.84 -15.59
CA LEU A 16 34.93 19.68 -14.76
C LEU A 16 33.40 19.57 -14.71
N GLN A 17 32.85 18.56 -15.38
CA GLN A 17 31.45 18.19 -15.24
C GLN A 17 31.25 17.67 -13.81
N ILE A 18 30.66 18.48 -12.95
CA ILE A 18 30.16 18.05 -11.65
C ILE A 18 28.88 17.25 -11.93
N SER A 19 29.02 15.96 -12.18
CA SER A 19 27.87 15.06 -12.26
C SER A 19 27.24 14.99 -10.87
N THR A 20 26.17 15.73 -10.63
CA THR A 20 25.29 15.49 -9.49
C THR A 20 24.50 14.22 -9.78
N ALA A 21 25.04 13.08 -9.33
CA ALA A 21 24.24 11.88 -9.19
C ALA A 21 23.21 12.15 -8.10
N PHE A 22 22.04 12.68 -8.48
CA PHE A 22 20.85 12.54 -7.65
C PHE A 22 20.66 11.03 -7.46
N GLY A 23 20.87 10.55 -6.23
CA GLY A 23 20.64 9.14 -5.91
C GLY A 23 19.22 8.76 -6.32
N GLN A 24 19.05 7.63 -6.99
CA GLN A 24 17.72 7.07 -7.18
C GLN A 24 17.06 6.97 -5.81
N GLU A 25 15.85 7.51 -5.67
CA GLU A 25 15.03 7.23 -4.51
C GLU A 25 14.86 5.70 -4.42
N ALA A 26 15.28 5.12 -3.30
CA ALA A 26 15.10 3.70 -3.04
C ALA A 26 13.62 3.47 -2.72
N TYR A 27 12.95 2.70 -3.58
CA TYR A 27 11.59 2.25 -3.34
C TYR A 27 11.65 0.85 -2.72
N GLN A 28 10.86 0.66 -1.68
CA GLN A 28 10.59 -0.66 -1.14
C GLN A 28 9.49 -1.32 -1.98
N SER A 29 9.53 -2.64 -2.08
CA SER A 29 8.56 -3.44 -2.82
C SER A 29 7.83 -4.39 -1.90
N PHE A 30 6.57 -4.69 -2.21
CA PHE A 30 5.82 -5.71 -1.49
C PHE A 30 4.93 -6.51 -2.43
N GLY A 31 4.64 -7.75 -2.04
CA GLY A 31 3.71 -8.62 -2.73
C GLY A 31 3.03 -9.56 -1.74
N PHE A 32 1.74 -9.81 -1.93
CA PHE A 32 0.98 -10.63 -0.99
C PHE A 32 -0.18 -11.39 -1.62
N ARG A 33 -0.62 -12.41 -0.90
CA ARG A 33 -1.89 -13.11 -1.13
C ARG A 33 -2.52 -13.51 0.20
N ALA A 34 -3.75 -13.08 0.39
CA ALA A 34 -4.64 -13.47 1.48
C ALA A 34 -5.72 -14.40 0.93
N ALA A 35 -5.78 -15.63 1.44
CA ALA A 35 -6.78 -16.60 1.00
C ALA A 35 -8.18 -16.29 1.56
N SER A 36 -8.26 -15.66 2.74
CA SER A 36 -9.51 -15.29 3.39
C SER A 36 -9.29 -14.12 4.34
N ILE A 37 -10.03 -13.04 4.13
CA ILE A 37 -10.15 -11.87 5.00
C ILE A 37 -11.61 -11.80 5.43
N SER A 38 -11.86 -11.77 6.73
CA SER A 38 -13.22 -11.79 7.28
C SER A 38 -13.23 -11.30 8.74
N GLY A 39 -14.40 -11.30 9.36
CA GLY A 39 -14.56 -11.01 10.79
C GLY A 39 -15.44 -9.80 11.04
N HIS A 40 -15.51 -8.85 10.12
CA HIS A 40 -16.44 -7.73 10.24
C HIS A 40 -17.88 -8.23 10.14
N ALA A 41 -18.73 -7.76 11.06
CA ALA A 41 -20.14 -8.16 11.06
C ALA A 41 -20.80 -7.81 9.72
N ASN A 42 -21.36 -8.83 9.06
CA ASN A 42 -21.97 -8.74 7.73
C ASN A 42 -21.04 -8.24 6.60
N GLY A 43 -19.72 -8.15 6.84
CA GLY A 43 -18.70 -7.74 5.86
C GLY A 43 -18.32 -8.84 4.86
N GLY A 44 -18.94 -10.02 4.97
CA GLY A 44 -18.65 -11.18 4.12
C GLY A 44 -17.24 -11.73 4.35
N ALA A 45 -16.68 -12.32 3.29
CA ALA A 45 -15.30 -12.80 3.27
C ALA A 45 -14.69 -12.62 1.88
N LEU A 46 -13.42 -12.20 1.82
CA LEU A 46 -12.70 -11.93 0.57
C LEU A 46 -11.40 -12.72 0.48
N SER A 47 -11.04 -13.15 -0.73
CA SER A 47 -9.63 -13.40 -1.07
C SER A 47 -9.06 -12.14 -1.72
N LEU A 48 -7.82 -11.78 -1.38
CA LEU A 48 -7.17 -10.56 -1.86
C LEU A 48 -5.73 -10.87 -2.26
N ALA A 49 -5.28 -10.31 -3.37
CA ALA A 49 -3.88 -10.40 -3.79
C ALA A 49 -3.43 -9.09 -4.42
N GLY A 50 -2.13 -8.86 -4.40
CA GLY A 50 -1.51 -7.76 -5.13
C GLY A 50 -0.14 -7.43 -4.59
N GLY A 51 0.27 -6.20 -4.81
CA GLY A 51 1.60 -5.73 -4.45
C GLY A 51 1.89 -4.40 -5.13
N GLY A 52 3.13 -3.94 -4.96
CA GLY A 52 3.57 -2.68 -5.53
C GLY A 52 4.89 -2.21 -4.98
N ALA A 53 5.12 -0.93 -5.17
CA ALA A 53 6.26 -0.21 -4.62
C ALA A 53 5.79 0.96 -3.76
N TYR A 54 6.54 1.28 -2.71
CA TYR A 54 6.25 2.39 -1.80
C TYR A 54 7.53 3.05 -1.28
N ASN A 55 7.39 4.27 -0.78
CA ASN A 55 8.45 4.94 -0.04
C ASN A 55 7.83 5.71 1.15
N PRO A 56 8.05 5.26 2.40
CA PRO A 56 7.47 5.88 3.57
C PRO A 56 8.00 7.30 3.85
N THR A 57 9.17 7.65 3.32
CA THR A 57 9.76 8.99 3.48
C THR A 57 9.06 10.02 2.60
N THR A 58 8.74 9.65 1.36
CA THR A 58 8.13 10.57 0.38
C THR A 58 6.60 10.47 0.33
N GLY A 59 6.02 9.41 0.91
CA GLY A 59 4.60 9.10 0.79
C GLY A 59 4.22 8.44 -0.55
N PHE A 60 5.21 8.06 -1.37
CA PHE A 60 4.97 7.41 -2.65
C PHE A 60 4.33 6.03 -2.46
N ILE A 61 3.31 5.75 -3.27
CA ILE A 61 2.79 4.40 -3.46
C ILE A 61 2.34 4.19 -4.90
N GLN A 62 2.71 3.04 -5.46
CA GLN A 62 2.11 2.50 -6.67
C GLN A 62 1.86 1.02 -6.43
N ALA A 63 0.62 0.72 -6.04
CA ALA A 63 0.21 -0.65 -5.72
C ALA A 63 -1.19 -0.94 -6.26
N GLY A 64 -1.47 -2.22 -6.43
CA GLY A 64 -2.75 -2.69 -6.89
C GLY A 64 -2.83 -4.21 -6.93
N GLY A 65 -3.99 -4.70 -7.33
CA GLY A 65 -4.21 -6.13 -7.49
C GLY A 65 -5.66 -6.48 -7.71
N SER A 66 -6.06 -7.67 -7.25
CA SER A 66 -7.40 -8.19 -7.41
C SER A 66 -7.96 -8.74 -6.12
N PHE A 67 -9.29 -8.78 -6.05
CA PHE A 67 -10.03 -9.41 -4.96
C PHE A 67 -11.15 -10.27 -5.51
N ARG A 68 -11.63 -11.20 -4.70
CA ARG A 68 -12.80 -12.02 -4.98
C ARG A 68 -13.58 -12.25 -3.70
N CYS A 69 -14.90 -12.04 -3.75
CA CYS A 69 -15.79 -12.34 -2.65
C CYS A 69 -15.96 -13.86 -2.55
N ILE A 70 -15.56 -14.42 -1.43
CA ILE A 70 -15.71 -15.84 -1.10
C ILE A 70 -17.12 -16.08 -0.58
N VAL A 71 -17.59 -15.16 0.26
CA VAL A 71 -18.96 -15.10 0.79
C VAL A 71 -19.57 -13.78 0.36
N THR A 72 -20.85 -13.80 -0.03
CA THR A 72 -21.58 -12.59 -0.42
C THR A 72 -21.49 -11.52 0.66
N VAL A 73 -21.16 -10.30 0.25
CA VAL A 73 -21.09 -9.13 1.12
C VAL A 73 -22.46 -8.46 1.13
N ALA A 74 -23.17 -8.58 2.26
CA ALA A 74 -24.54 -8.09 2.40
C ALA A 74 -24.61 -6.62 2.85
N ASN A 75 -23.58 -6.12 3.54
CA ASN A 75 -23.51 -4.76 4.06
C ASN A 75 -22.06 -4.23 3.99
N GLY A 76 -21.89 -2.91 4.07
CA GLY A 76 -20.58 -2.26 4.01
C GLY A 76 -20.21 -1.80 2.59
N PRO A 77 -18.97 -1.32 2.39
CA PRO A 77 -18.57 -0.66 1.13
C PRO A 77 -18.65 -1.57 -0.10
N LEU A 78 -18.45 -2.88 0.07
CA LEU A 78 -18.54 -3.88 -1.01
C LEU A 78 -19.92 -4.56 -1.08
N SER A 79 -20.95 -3.97 -0.49
CA SER A 79 -22.32 -4.48 -0.53
C SER A 79 -22.75 -4.79 -1.97
N GLY A 80 -23.28 -6.00 -2.19
CA GLY A 80 -23.70 -6.47 -3.51
C GLY A 80 -22.65 -7.32 -4.23
N CYS A 81 -21.42 -7.41 -3.71
CA CYS A 81 -20.44 -8.37 -4.21
C CYS A 81 -20.87 -9.81 -3.85
N GLN A 82 -21.28 -10.59 -4.85
CA GLN A 82 -21.74 -11.96 -4.65
C GLN A 82 -20.58 -12.93 -4.53
N ALA A 83 -20.80 -14.06 -3.85
CA ALA A 83 -19.83 -15.15 -3.81
C ALA A 83 -19.38 -15.53 -5.23
N GLY A 84 -18.07 -15.53 -5.44
CA GLY A 84 -17.42 -15.81 -6.71
C GLY A 84 -17.15 -14.60 -7.59
N GLN A 85 -17.81 -13.46 -7.34
CA GLN A 85 -17.52 -12.17 -8.00
C GLN A 85 -16.28 -11.53 -7.39
N GLY A 86 -15.79 -10.48 -8.02
CA GLY A 86 -14.59 -9.80 -7.58
C GLY A 86 -14.32 -8.56 -8.39
N GLY A 87 -13.08 -8.12 -8.36
CA GLY A 87 -12.69 -6.89 -8.99
C GLY A 87 -11.21 -6.59 -8.86
N ARG A 88 -10.87 -5.34 -9.15
CA ARG A 88 -9.52 -4.80 -9.02
C ARG A 88 -9.46 -3.80 -7.88
N TRP A 89 -8.28 -3.59 -7.34
CA TRP A 89 -8.02 -2.50 -6.41
C TRP A 89 -6.74 -1.75 -6.82
N HIS A 90 -6.68 -0.47 -6.48
CA HIS A 90 -5.53 0.39 -6.75
C HIS A 90 -5.29 1.31 -5.56
N ALA A 91 -4.06 1.33 -5.05
CA ALA A 91 -3.69 2.25 -3.98
C ALA A 91 -3.51 3.67 -4.52
N PHE A 92 -4.07 4.65 -3.82
CA PHE A 92 -3.95 6.07 -4.19
C PHE A 92 -3.32 6.93 -3.08
N LEU A 93 -3.13 6.38 -1.88
CA LEU A 93 -2.50 7.09 -0.77
C LEU A 93 -1.77 6.12 0.17
N LEU A 94 -0.51 6.41 0.46
CA LEU A 94 0.26 5.73 1.50
C LEU A 94 -0.03 6.38 2.85
N GLU A 95 -0.40 5.60 3.85
CA GLU A 95 -0.68 6.11 5.20
C GLU A 95 0.64 6.10 6.00
N THR A 96 1.32 7.25 6.06
CA THR A 96 2.56 7.44 6.84
C THR A 96 2.26 8.17 8.16
N GLY A 97 2.81 7.67 9.27
CA GLY A 97 2.40 7.98 10.64
C GLY A 97 2.72 9.38 11.21
N GLN A 98 2.52 10.46 10.46
CA GLN A 98 2.69 11.85 10.96
C GLN A 98 1.57 12.82 10.55
N ALA A 99 0.68 12.47 9.62
CA ALA A 99 -0.51 13.28 9.33
C ALA A 99 -1.65 12.91 10.31
N GLN A 100 -2.10 13.89 11.09
CA GLN A 100 -3.05 13.76 12.18
C GLN A 100 -4.28 12.89 11.83
N GLY A 101 -4.39 11.72 12.47
CA GLY A 101 -5.62 10.92 12.53
C GLY A 101 -5.72 9.69 11.63
N PHE A 102 -4.74 9.41 10.76
CA PHE A 102 -4.97 8.50 9.62
C PHE A 102 -3.99 7.32 9.45
N GLY A 103 -3.13 7.01 10.42
CA GLY A 103 -2.22 5.85 10.39
C GLY A 103 -2.91 4.48 10.61
N GLY A 104 -3.79 4.08 9.69
CA GLY A 104 -4.26 2.70 9.58
C GLY A 104 -5.05 2.18 10.77
N GLN A 105 -5.90 3.01 11.39
CA GLN A 105 -6.81 2.52 12.44
C GLN A 105 -7.67 1.39 11.91
N PHE A 106 -7.62 0.24 12.60
CA PHE A 106 -8.34 -0.94 12.18
C PHE A 106 -8.97 -1.71 13.34
N ARG A 107 -9.93 -2.54 12.96
CA ARG A 107 -10.65 -3.51 13.80
C ARG A 107 -10.93 -4.75 12.95
N CYS A 108 -10.61 -5.93 13.46
CA CYS A 108 -10.80 -7.21 12.80
C CYS A 108 -12.27 -7.61 12.78
N VAL A 109 -13.00 -7.43 13.89
CA VAL A 109 -14.42 -7.82 13.98
C VAL A 109 -15.38 -6.65 13.83
N GLY A 110 -14.89 -5.43 14.01
CA GLY A 110 -15.67 -4.20 13.81
C GLY A 110 -16.86 -4.04 14.75
N GLN A 111 -16.88 -4.80 15.85
CA GLN A 111 -17.84 -4.60 16.93
C GLN A 111 -17.41 -3.41 17.79
N GLU A 112 -18.38 -2.67 18.33
CA GLU A 112 -18.11 -1.60 19.30
C GLU A 112 -17.85 -2.14 20.71
N THR A 113 -18.32 -3.35 21.01
CA THR A 113 -18.25 -3.93 22.36
C THR A 113 -17.08 -4.90 22.46
N GLY A 114 -15.91 -4.38 22.84
CA GLY A 114 -14.80 -5.18 23.39
C GLY A 114 -13.52 -5.22 22.56
N GLU A 115 -13.57 -5.03 21.24
CA GLU A 115 -12.36 -4.91 20.44
C GLU A 115 -11.76 -3.50 20.59
N LYS A 116 -10.53 -3.43 21.10
CA LYS A 116 -9.76 -2.18 21.14
C LYS A 116 -9.33 -1.80 19.73
N GLN A 117 -9.41 -0.51 19.42
CA GLN A 117 -8.88 0.02 18.17
C GLN A 117 -7.36 -0.19 18.08
N LYS A 118 -6.91 -0.67 16.93
CA LYS A 118 -5.50 -0.97 16.62
C LYS A 118 -4.98 -0.02 15.55
N PHE A 119 -3.67 -0.03 15.35
CA PHE A 119 -2.98 0.83 14.40
C PHE A 119 -1.98 -0.01 13.62
N ALA A 120 -2.07 0.05 12.30
CA ALA A 120 -1.01 -0.41 11.40
C ALA A 120 -0.32 0.83 10.84
N ILE A 121 1.00 0.91 11.02
CA ILE A 121 1.80 2.04 10.57
C ILE A 121 2.68 1.55 9.42
N THR A 122 2.78 2.35 8.35
CA THR A 122 3.72 2.01 7.29
C THR A 122 5.16 2.08 7.80
N ASP A 123 5.87 0.98 7.68
CA ASP A 123 7.29 0.81 7.98
C ASP A 123 7.91 -0.19 6.98
N ASP A 124 9.07 -0.76 7.27
CA ASP A 124 9.77 -1.66 6.35
C ASP A 124 9.06 -3.01 6.13
N ASN A 125 8.14 -3.39 7.02
CA ASN A 125 7.45 -4.69 7.00
C ASN A 125 5.93 -4.56 6.90
N THR A 126 5.39 -3.34 6.96
CA THR A 126 3.96 -3.05 6.91
C THR A 126 3.69 -1.93 5.91
N VAL A 127 2.70 -2.12 5.02
CA VAL A 127 2.14 -1.05 4.19
C VAL A 127 0.70 -0.82 4.59
N ALA A 128 0.43 0.35 5.18
CA ALA A 128 -0.93 0.86 5.39
C ALA A 128 -1.27 1.85 4.27
N MET A 129 -2.45 1.70 3.67
CA MET A 129 -2.81 2.46 2.47
C MET A 129 -4.32 2.71 2.35
N ARG A 130 -4.67 3.70 1.52
CA ARG A 130 -5.99 3.81 0.92
C ARG A 130 -5.97 3.28 -0.50
N ALA A 131 -7.01 2.54 -0.82
CA ALA A 131 -7.19 1.99 -2.14
C ALA A 131 -8.62 2.17 -2.63
N ASP A 132 -8.74 2.39 -3.94
CA ASP A 132 -10.00 2.32 -4.66
C ASP A 132 -10.25 0.89 -5.08
N PHE A 133 -11.41 0.36 -4.71
CA PHE A 133 -11.89 -0.93 -5.15
C PHE A 133 -12.91 -0.75 -6.27
N TYR A 134 -12.82 -1.59 -7.30
CA TYR A 134 -13.69 -1.56 -8.46
C TYR A 134 -14.31 -2.93 -8.65
N LEU A 135 -15.62 -3.04 -8.45
CA LEU A 135 -16.37 -4.28 -8.68
C LEU A 135 -16.49 -4.58 -10.18
N GLN A 136 -16.23 -5.82 -10.57
CA GLN A 136 -16.39 -6.25 -11.94
C GLN A 136 -17.86 -6.13 -12.37
N GLY A 137 -18.10 -5.51 -13.53
CA GLY A 137 -19.45 -5.29 -14.05
C GLY A 137 -20.18 -4.08 -13.47
N ALA A 138 -19.54 -3.33 -12.55
CA ALA A 138 -19.97 -1.98 -12.18
C ALA A 138 -19.44 -0.95 -13.19
N ASN A 139 -19.91 0.31 -13.10
CA ASN A 139 -19.55 1.41 -14.00
C ASN A 139 -18.15 2.00 -13.72
N ASP A 140 -17.18 1.16 -13.34
CA ASP A 140 -15.83 1.56 -12.91
C ASP A 140 -15.81 2.65 -11.80
N GLU A 141 -16.87 2.72 -10.99
CA GLU A 141 -16.95 3.65 -9.86
C GLU A 141 -16.01 3.18 -8.73
N PRO A 142 -15.08 4.04 -8.25
CA PRO A 142 -14.16 3.70 -7.19
C PRO A 142 -14.86 3.64 -5.83
N ILE A 143 -14.58 2.60 -5.06
CA ILE A 143 -15.02 2.46 -3.67
C ILE A 143 -13.78 2.66 -2.77
N PRO A 144 -13.60 3.85 -2.17
CA PRO A 144 -12.41 4.15 -1.38
C PRO A 144 -12.47 3.43 -0.04
N MET A 145 -11.45 2.64 0.26
CA MET A 145 -11.31 1.90 1.51
C MET A 145 -9.89 1.98 2.04
N ARG A 146 -9.75 1.79 3.35
CA ARG A 146 -8.45 1.54 3.99
C ARG A 146 -8.13 0.06 3.98
N MET A 147 -6.84 -0.25 3.86
CA MET A 147 -6.31 -1.59 4.02
C MET A 147 -4.87 -1.54 4.52
N PHE A 148 -4.38 -2.64 5.09
CA PHE A 148 -2.95 -2.84 5.29
C PHE A 148 -2.55 -4.27 4.92
N VAL A 149 -1.27 -4.44 4.65
CA VAL A 149 -0.59 -5.73 4.58
C VAL A 149 0.71 -5.63 5.37
N SER A 150 1.08 -6.70 6.06
CA SER A 150 2.26 -6.77 6.91
C SER A 150 2.94 -8.14 6.83
N GLN A 151 4.23 -8.21 7.15
CA GLN A 151 4.92 -9.47 7.45
C GLN A 151 4.75 -9.91 8.92
N VAL A 152 4.27 -9.02 9.79
CA VAL A 152 4.08 -9.27 11.21
C VAL A 152 2.59 -9.27 11.58
N ASP A 153 2.28 -9.87 12.71
CA ASP A 153 0.92 -9.88 13.24
C ASP A 153 0.58 -8.55 13.92
N GLU A 154 -0.34 -7.79 13.33
CA GLU A 154 -0.77 -6.49 13.82
C GLU A 154 -1.90 -6.60 14.87
N ALA A 155 -2.44 -7.81 15.10
CA ALA A 155 -3.52 -8.05 16.05
C ALA A 155 -3.40 -9.42 16.77
N SER A 156 -2.29 -9.59 17.47
CA SER A 156 -1.91 -10.82 18.22
C SER A 156 -2.86 -11.25 19.36
N ASP A 157 -3.84 -10.43 19.71
CA ASP A 157 -4.94 -10.77 20.61
C ASP A 157 -6.08 -11.55 19.92
N PHE A 158 -6.02 -11.70 18.59
CA PHE A 158 -6.90 -12.59 17.82
C PHE A 158 -6.16 -13.89 17.46
N ALA A 159 -6.92 -14.96 17.27
CA ALA A 159 -6.34 -16.25 16.90
C ALA A 159 -5.84 -16.25 15.44
N GLY A 160 -4.60 -16.72 15.25
CA GLY A 160 -3.92 -16.72 13.95
C GLY A 160 -3.28 -15.38 13.61
N THR A 161 -2.50 -15.33 12.54
CA THR A 161 -1.78 -14.12 12.11
C THR A 161 -2.75 -13.12 11.48
N GLN A 162 -2.81 -11.89 12.02
CA GLN A 162 -3.63 -10.81 11.47
C GLN A 162 -2.73 -9.78 10.76
N ASN A 163 -2.13 -10.21 9.64
CA ASN A 163 -1.18 -9.39 8.87
C ASN A 163 -1.77 -8.83 7.57
N VAL A 164 -3.09 -8.91 7.40
CA VAL A 164 -3.82 -8.19 6.35
C VAL A 164 -5.19 -7.76 6.87
N TRP A 165 -5.67 -6.62 6.40
CA TRP A 165 -6.99 -6.10 6.76
C TRP A 165 -7.60 -5.27 5.65
N VAL A 166 -8.92 -5.32 5.52
CA VAL A 166 -9.71 -4.45 4.64
C VAL A 166 -10.87 -3.85 5.41
N GLN A 167 -11.03 -2.53 5.28
CA GLN A 167 -12.10 -1.78 5.93
C GLN A 167 -13.48 -2.35 5.58
N GLY A 168 -14.28 -2.62 6.62
CA GLY A 168 -15.64 -3.16 6.46
C GLY A 168 -15.70 -4.66 6.13
N VAL A 169 -14.55 -5.35 6.05
CA VAL A 169 -14.47 -6.80 5.79
C VAL A 169 -13.84 -7.53 6.98
N GLY A 170 -12.73 -7.02 7.50
CA GLY A 170 -12.05 -7.57 8.67
C GLY A 170 -10.59 -7.92 8.42
N CYS A 171 -10.05 -8.84 9.23
CA CYS A 171 -8.65 -9.26 9.20
C CYS A 171 -8.49 -10.64 8.56
N GLY A 172 -7.25 -11.00 8.25
CA GLY A 172 -6.91 -12.34 7.80
C GLY A 172 -5.41 -12.59 7.84
N ASP A 173 -5.05 -13.80 7.41
CA ASP A 173 -3.68 -14.25 7.21
C ASP A 173 -3.31 -14.10 5.73
N ALA A 174 -2.15 -13.51 5.48
CA ALA A 174 -1.57 -13.31 4.17
C ALA A 174 -0.13 -13.83 4.13
N ILE A 175 0.23 -14.45 3.02
CA ILE A 175 1.63 -14.67 2.67
C ILE A 175 2.13 -13.36 2.08
N ALA A 176 3.00 -12.64 2.80
CA ALA A 176 3.50 -11.33 2.41
C ALA A 176 5.03 -11.30 2.32
N ASN A 177 5.55 -10.71 1.24
CA ASN A 177 6.98 -10.56 0.99
C ASN A 177 7.28 -9.08 0.78
N PHE A 178 8.29 -8.57 1.48
CA PHE A 178 8.78 -7.20 1.42
C PHE A 178 10.27 -7.22 1.07
N ASN A 179 10.72 -6.29 0.21
CA ASN A 179 12.14 -6.10 -0.14
C ASN A 179 12.48 -4.63 -0.27
#